data_AF-A0A7Y5TCU4-F1
#
_entry.id   AF-A0A7Y5TCU4-F1
#
_cell.length_a   1.000
_cell.length_b   1.000
_cell.length_c   1.000
_cell.angle_alpha   90.00
_cell.angle_beta   90.00
_cell.angle_gamma   90.00
#
_symmetry.space_group_name_H-M   'P 1'
#
loop_
_entity.id
_entity.type
_entity.pdbx_description
1 polymer ?
#
loop_
_entity_poly.entity_id
_entity_poly.type
_entity_poly.pdbx_seq_one_letter_code
_entity_poly.pdbx_strand_id
1 'polypeptide(L)'
;MRTLQQARVRPLDRGAAILGLVVVASVYSDGWAHLNIGGLDTFFSPWHAALYGSFTALALLLGTATMVARRRGARWRRAVPAGYAAGIAGVAVFAAGGVLDMLWHVAFGIEVGIDALVSPTHLLLLVGGVLLLSSPFRSVSRRSEPRIALAWPAVKVDDSGDSPGGLLPQLRLGVRGPGGAAGADEHPGGCART
;
A
#
# COMPACT_ATOMS: atom_id res chain seq x y z
N MET A 1 -8.78 16.60 13.49
CA MET A 1 -7.61 16.71 12.57
C MET A 1 -7.22 15.39 11.86
N ARG A 2 -7.15 14.23 12.54
CA ARG A 2 -6.76 12.93 11.91
C ARG A 2 -7.65 12.49 10.72
N THR A 3 -8.97 12.70 10.78
CA THR A 3 -9.94 12.29 9.75
C THR A 3 -9.77 13.02 8.42
N LEU A 4 -9.51 14.34 8.44
CA LEU A 4 -9.27 15.13 7.21
C LEU A 4 -7.93 14.76 6.53
N GLN A 5 -6.92 14.42 7.33
CA GLN A 5 -5.63 13.96 6.80
C GLN A 5 -5.75 12.58 6.15
N GLN A 6 -6.58 11.69 6.70
CA GLN A 6 -6.87 10.36 6.14
C GLN A 6 -7.67 10.42 4.84
N ALA A 7 -8.63 11.34 4.71
CA ALA A 7 -9.42 11.50 3.48
C ALA A 7 -8.55 11.88 2.27
N ARG A 8 -7.46 12.63 2.49
CA ARG A 8 -6.60 13.14 1.41
C ARG A 8 -5.51 12.18 0.94
N VAL A 9 -5.08 11.23 1.78
CA VAL A 9 -4.09 10.19 1.40
C VAL A 9 -4.71 9.04 0.62
N ARG A 10 -5.98 8.71 0.84
CA ARG A 10 -6.67 7.65 0.10
C ARG A 10 -6.66 7.83 -1.43
N PRO A 11 -6.97 9.01 -2.02
CA PRO A 11 -6.88 9.19 -3.46
C PRO A 11 -5.43 9.12 -3.97
N LEU A 12 -4.45 9.63 -3.20
CA LEU A 12 -3.03 9.49 -3.54
C LEU A 12 -2.60 8.02 -3.57
N ASP A 13 -3.00 7.23 -2.57
CA ASP A 13 -2.66 5.81 -2.50
C ASP A 13 -3.24 5.03 -3.68
N ARG A 14 -4.50 5.29 -4.04
CA ARG A 14 -5.11 4.66 -5.21
C ARG A 14 -4.41 5.08 -6.49
N GLY A 15 -4.16 6.37 -6.68
CA GLY A 15 -3.46 6.87 -7.86
C GLY A 15 -2.07 6.28 -7.99
N ALA A 16 -1.32 6.22 -6.89
CA ALA A 16 0.01 5.64 -6.86
C ALA A 16 -0.01 4.12 -7.07
N ALA A 17 -0.99 3.40 -6.54
CA ALA A 17 -1.15 1.96 -6.79
C ALA A 17 -1.50 1.67 -8.25
N ILE A 18 -2.44 2.42 -8.84
CA ILE A 18 -2.83 2.26 -10.25
C ILE A 18 -1.64 2.58 -11.16
N LEU A 19 -1.00 3.74 -10.99
CA LEU A 19 0.18 4.09 -11.78
C LEU A 19 1.34 3.12 -11.55
N GLY A 20 1.49 2.60 -10.33
CA GLY A 20 2.46 1.55 -10.03
C GLY A 20 2.20 0.26 -10.80
N LEU A 21 0.93 -0.17 -10.93
CA LEU A 21 0.56 -1.29 -11.78
C LEU A 21 0.85 -1.01 -13.25
N VAL A 22 0.61 0.22 -13.72
CA VAL A 22 0.98 0.63 -15.09
C VAL A 22 2.50 0.54 -15.30
N VAL A 23 3.31 1.00 -14.34
CA VAL A 23 4.78 0.85 -14.40
C VAL A 23 5.18 -0.62 -14.50
N VAL A 24 4.61 -1.49 -13.66
CA VAL A 24 4.90 -2.94 -13.70
C VAL A 24 4.52 -3.54 -15.06
N ALA A 25 3.34 -3.17 -15.59
CA ALA A 25 2.91 -3.61 -16.90
C ALA A 25 3.87 -3.12 -18.01
N SER A 26 4.33 -1.86 -17.95
CA SER A 26 5.31 -1.31 -18.88
C SER A 26 6.65 -2.03 -18.81
N VAL A 27 7.19 -2.31 -17.62
CA VAL A 27 8.43 -3.10 -17.44
C VAL A 27 8.28 -4.49 -18.03
N TYR A 28 7.14 -5.16 -17.79
CA TYR A 28 6.88 -6.47 -18.37
C TYR A 28 6.82 -6.41 -19.91
N SER A 29 6.10 -5.43 -20.46
CA SER A 29 6.00 -5.25 -21.92
C SER A 29 7.36 -4.97 -22.57
N ASP A 30 8.22 -4.20 -21.90
CA ASP A 30 9.57 -3.90 -22.33
C ASP A 30 10.47 -5.15 -22.34
N GLY A 31 10.49 -5.91 -21.24
CA GLY A 31 11.21 -7.18 -21.18
C GLY A 31 10.68 -8.22 -22.19
N TRP A 32 9.37 -8.27 -22.41
CA TRP A 32 8.78 -9.13 -23.45
C TRP A 32 9.28 -8.73 -24.84
N ALA A 33 9.35 -7.43 -25.15
CA ALA A 33 9.79 -6.95 -26.45
C ALA A 33 11.25 -7.34 -26.73
N HIS A 34 12.15 -7.17 -25.77
CA HIS A 34 13.56 -7.58 -25.89
C HIS A 34 13.74 -9.09 -26.12
N LEU A 35 12.82 -9.91 -25.64
CA LEU A 35 12.89 -11.37 -25.80
C LEU A 35 12.24 -11.88 -27.08
N ASN A 36 11.31 -11.13 -27.67
CA ASN A 36 10.45 -11.62 -28.76
C ASN A 36 10.58 -10.84 -30.07
N ILE A 37 11.17 -9.64 -30.04
CA ILE A 37 11.38 -8.80 -31.22
C ILE A 37 12.88 -8.79 -31.54
N GLY A 38 13.27 -9.54 -32.57
CA GLY A 38 14.67 -9.64 -32.98
C GLY A 38 15.25 -8.29 -33.41
N GLY A 39 16.48 -7.99 -32.99
CA GLY A 39 17.21 -6.77 -33.31
C GLY A 39 16.71 -5.52 -32.57
N LEU A 40 15.90 -5.67 -31.52
CA LEU A 40 15.46 -4.57 -30.65
C LEU A 40 16.54 -4.23 -29.62
N ASP A 41 17.71 -3.77 -30.09
CA ASP A 41 18.83 -3.36 -29.24
C ASP A 41 18.98 -1.84 -29.32
N THR A 42 18.01 -1.13 -28.74
CA THR A 42 17.98 0.34 -28.72
C THR A 42 17.39 0.88 -27.44
N PHE A 43 17.99 1.93 -26.92
CA PHE A 43 17.51 2.64 -25.74
C PHE A 43 16.19 3.38 -25.99
N PHE A 44 15.93 3.82 -27.23
CA PHE A 44 14.69 4.50 -27.58
C PHE A 44 13.79 3.57 -28.39
N SER A 45 12.72 3.12 -27.74
CA SER A 45 11.69 2.28 -28.34
C SER A 45 10.30 2.71 -27.83
N PRO A 46 9.20 2.32 -28.51
CA PRO A 46 7.85 2.55 -27.98
C PRO A 46 7.62 1.90 -26.60
N TRP A 47 8.31 0.80 -26.30
CA TRP A 47 8.22 0.06 -25.03
C TRP A 47 8.91 0.83 -23.90
N HIS A 48 10.11 1.34 -24.15
CA HIS A 48 10.80 2.27 -23.27
C HIS A 48 9.98 3.55 -23.03
N ALA A 49 9.33 4.09 -24.07
CA ALA A 49 8.48 5.26 -23.94
C ALA A 49 7.30 5.01 -22.97
N ALA A 50 6.70 3.81 -23.00
CA ALA A 50 5.66 3.43 -22.05
C ALA A 50 6.21 3.33 -20.61
N LEU A 51 7.40 2.75 -20.43
CA LEU A 51 8.08 2.69 -19.14
C LEU A 51 8.41 4.09 -18.60
N TYR A 52 9.03 4.95 -19.41
CA TYR A 52 9.39 6.32 -19.02
C TYR A 52 8.15 7.14 -18.70
N GLY A 53 7.10 7.02 -19.51
CA GLY A 53 5.85 7.74 -19.33
C GLY A 53 5.14 7.35 -18.03
N SER A 54 5.01 6.05 -17.76
CA SER A 54 4.36 5.56 -16.54
C SER A 54 5.16 5.89 -15.27
N PHE A 55 6.48 5.74 -15.30
CA PHE A 55 7.36 6.17 -14.21
C PHE A 55 7.24 7.68 -13.95
N THR A 56 7.31 8.49 -15.02
CA THR A 56 7.22 9.95 -14.91
C THR A 56 5.87 10.38 -14.36
N ALA A 57 4.77 9.77 -14.80
CA ALA A 57 3.44 10.04 -14.27
C ALA A 57 3.35 9.77 -12.76
N LEU A 58 3.91 8.64 -12.30
CA LEU A 58 3.96 8.31 -10.88
C LEU A 58 4.85 9.29 -10.10
N ALA A 59 6.04 9.60 -10.61
CA ALA A 59 6.95 10.58 -10.00
C ALA A 59 6.30 11.97 -9.89
N LEU A 60 5.58 12.42 -10.93
CA LEU A 60 4.84 13.68 -10.93
C LEU A 60 3.69 13.67 -9.94
N LEU A 61 2.95 12.57 -9.81
CA LEU A 61 1.90 12.45 -8.78
C LEU A 61 2.47 12.65 -7.37
N LEU A 62 3.61 12.02 -7.05
CA LEU A 62 4.23 12.16 -5.74
C LEU A 62 4.86 13.54 -5.53
N GLY A 63 5.53 14.06 -6.56
CA GLY A 63 6.14 15.38 -6.57
C GLY A 63 5.11 16.49 -6.39
N THR A 64 4.00 16.42 -7.12
CA THR A 64 2.89 17.38 -6.99
C THR A 64 2.23 17.30 -5.61
N ALA A 65 1.94 16.11 -5.09
CA ALA A 65 1.39 15.95 -3.74
C ALA A 65 2.32 16.58 -2.67
N THR A 66 3.63 16.33 -2.78
CA THR A 66 4.64 16.90 -1.89
C THR A 66 4.72 18.43 -2.04
N MET A 67 4.74 18.94 -3.27
CA MET A 67 4.82 20.38 -3.56
C MET A 67 3.57 21.12 -3.08
N VAL A 68 2.38 20.55 -3.24
CA VAL A 68 1.14 21.13 -2.73
C VAL A 68 1.18 21.23 -1.21
N ALA A 69 1.72 20.22 -0.51
CA ALA A 69 1.92 20.31 0.94
C ALA A 69 2.95 21.39 1.32
N ARG A 70 4.04 21.53 0.56
CA ARG A 70 5.02 22.62 0.73
C ARG A 70 4.40 24.00 0.58
N ARG A 71 3.61 24.22 -0.47
CA ARG A 71 2.93 25.50 -0.75
C ARG A 71 1.88 25.85 0.32
N ARG A 72 1.39 24.87 1.07
CA ARG A 72 0.48 25.05 2.23
C ARG A 72 1.22 25.25 3.56
N GLY A 73 2.54 25.47 3.54
CA GLY A 73 3.34 25.79 4.72
C GLY A 73 3.97 24.60 5.45
N ALA A 74 3.82 23.36 4.95
CA ALA A 74 4.48 22.21 5.57
C ALA A 74 5.99 22.27 5.37
N ARG A 75 6.81 22.06 6.40
CA ARG A 75 8.28 21.89 6.27
C ARG A 75 8.59 20.68 5.38
N TRP A 76 9.73 20.68 4.65
CA TRP A 76 10.15 19.59 3.76
C TRP A 76 9.99 18.19 4.37
N ARG A 77 10.47 17.98 5.61
CA ARG A 77 10.35 16.71 6.34
C ARG A 77 8.91 16.22 6.54
N ARG A 78 7.93 17.11 6.55
CA ARG A 78 6.50 16.80 6.73
C ARG A 78 5.67 16.95 5.45
N ALA A 79 6.27 17.45 4.38
CA ALA A 79 5.58 17.66 3.12
C ALA A 79 5.42 16.37 2.33
N VAL A 80 6.36 15.43 2.48
CA VAL A 80 6.25 14.09 1.90
C VAL A 80 5.14 13.34 2.64
N PRO A 81 4.15 12.77 1.92
CA PRO A 81 3.09 11.97 2.53
C PRO A 81 3.65 10.80 3.35
N ALA A 82 3.02 10.48 4.48
CA ALA A 82 3.44 9.37 5.32
C ALA A 82 3.43 8.06 4.52
N GLY A 83 4.52 7.28 4.60
CA GLY A 83 4.71 6.06 3.80
C GLY A 83 5.44 6.25 2.47
N TYR A 84 5.54 7.48 1.96
CA TYR A 84 6.14 7.78 0.65
C TYR A 84 7.59 8.24 0.69
N ALA A 85 8.20 8.39 1.86
CA ALA A 85 9.61 8.81 1.97
C ALA A 85 10.57 7.88 1.20
N ALA A 86 10.36 6.57 1.33
CA ALA A 86 11.11 5.58 0.56
C ALA A 86 10.83 5.69 -0.94
N GLY A 87 9.59 5.98 -1.33
CA GLY A 87 9.25 6.16 -2.74
C GLY A 87 9.89 7.38 -3.38
N ILE A 88 9.99 8.50 -2.67
CA ILE A 88 10.72 9.68 -3.15
C ILE A 88 12.20 9.37 -3.34
N ALA A 89 12.82 8.63 -2.40
CA ALA A 89 14.17 8.13 -2.60
C ALA A 89 14.26 7.18 -3.80
N GLY A 90 13.27 6.30 -3.97
CA GLY A 90 13.14 5.41 -5.13
C GLY A 90 13.08 6.15 -6.46
N VAL A 91 12.34 7.26 -6.55
CA VAL A 91 12.31 8.14 -7.73
C VAL A 91 13.72 8.67 -8.05
N ALA A 92 14.44 9.17 -7.05
CA ALA A 92 15.79 9.70 -7.25
C ALA A 92 16.77 8.60 -7.69
N VAL A 93 16.71 7.43 -7.05
CA VAL A 93 17.55 6.26 -7.39
C VAL A 93 17.24 5.76 -8.78
N PHE A 94 15.97 5.61 -9.15
CA PHE A 94 15.55 5.16 -10.48
C PHE A 94 15.95 6.15 -11.57
N ALA A 95 15.75 7.46 -11.34
CA ALA A 95 16.15 8.48 -12.30
C ALA A 95 17.67 8.51 -12.52
N ALA A 96 18.45 8.42 -11.43
CA ALA A 96 19.91 8.29 -11.54
C ALA A 96 20.31 6.99 -12.24
N GLY A 97 19.65 5.88 -11.90
CA GLY A 97 19.81 4.58 -12.56
C GLY A 97 19.60 4.66 -14.06
N GLY A 98 18.53 5.29 -14.53
CA GLY A 98 18.25 5.40 -15.97
C GLY A 98 19.24 6.26 -16.73
N VAL A 99 19.76 7.33 -16.10
CA VAL A 99 20.85 8.12 -16.70
C VAL A 99 22.14 7.31 -16.77
N LEU A 100 22.49 6.61 -15.69
CA LEU A 100 23.67 5.75 -15.66
C LEU A 100 23.55 4.59 -16.63
N ASP A 101 22.36 4.03 -16.80
CA ASP A 101 22.04 2.96 -17.75
C ASP A 101 22.27 3.40 -19.20
N MET A 102 21.79 4.59 -19.57
CA MET A 102 22.10 5.17 -20.87
C MET A 102 23.62 5.32 -21.07
N LEU A 103 24.32 5.91 -20.10
CA LEU A 103 25.77 6.11 -20.19
C LEU A 103 26.52 4.78 -20.28
N TRP A 104 26.05 3.77 -19.57
CA TRP A 104 26.59 2.42 -19.60
C TRP A 104 26.43 1.80 -20.99
N HIS A 105 25.23 1.88 -21.58
CA HIS A 105 24.99 1.38 -22.92
C HIS A 105 25.81 2.11 -24.00
N VAL A 106 26.04 3.41 -23.84
CA VAL A 106 26.93 4.18 -24.72
C VAL A 106 28.40 3.73 -24.58
N ALA A 107 28.84 3.39 -23.37
CA ALA A 107 30.23 3.03 -23.10
C ALA A 107 30.58 1.57 -23.39
N PHE A 108 29.67 0.64 -23.11
CA PHE A 108 29.92 -0.81 -23.09
C PHE A 108 29.03 -1.61 -24.06
N GLY A 109 28.04 -0.96 -24.69
CA GLY A 109 27.06 -1.62 -25.53
C GLY A 109 25.82 -2.11 -24.77
N ILE A 110 24.89 -2.73 -25.48
CA ILE A 110 23.62 -3.24 -24.92
C ILE A 110 23.77 -4.73 -24.61
N GLU A 111 23.57 -5.10 -23.35
CA GLU A 111 23.51 -6.49 -22.94
C GLU A 111 22.23 -7.19 -23.39
N VAL A 112 22.30 -8.49 -23.64
CA VAL A 112 21.19 -9.30 -24.15
C VAL A 112 20.82 -10.39 -23.15
N GLY A 113 19.53 -10.69 -23.05
CA GLY A 113 19.04 -11.78 -22.21
C GLY A 113 19.19 -11.49 -20.72
N ILE A 114 19.77 -12.43 -19.96
CA ILE A 114 19.85 -12.28 -18.50
C ILE A 114 20.90 -11.27 -18.05
N ASP A 115 21.92 -11.03 -18.88
CA ASP A 115 23.00 -10.09 -18.58
C ASP A 115 22.46 -8.66 -18.45
N ALA A 116 21.43 -8.32 -19.23
CA ALA A 116 20.70 -7.05 -19.08
C ALA A 116 20.09 -6.91 -17.68
N LEU A 117 19.43 -7.96 -17.16
CA LEU A 117 18.80 -7.92 -15.83
C LEU A 117 19.80 -7.78 -14.68
N VAL A 118 20.98 -8.38 -14.80
CA VAL A 118 22.00 -8.40 -13.75
C VAL A 118 23.05 -7.30 -13.92
N SER A 119 22.95 -6.47 -14.96
CA SER A 119 23.84 -5.34 -15.16
C SER A 119 23.76 -4.37 -13.95
N PRO A 120 24.87 -3.71 -13.59
CA PRO A 120 24.91 -2.84 -12.43
C PRO A 120 23.84 -1.72 -12.45
N THR A 121 23.55 -1.19 -13.63
CA THR A 121 22.58 -0.10 -13.83
C THR A 121 21.14 -0.60 -13.75
N HIS A 122 20.83 -1.78 -14.29
CA HIS A 122 19.50 -2.40 -14.14
C HIS A 122 19.20 -2.79 -12.70
N LEU A 123 20.18 -3.26 -11.92
CA LEU A 123 20.00 -3.50 -10.49
C LEU A 123 19.70 -2.21 -9.72
N LEU A 124 20.32 -1.08 -10.10
CA LEU A 124 20.04 0.22 -9.51
C LEU A 124 18.61 0.69 -9.85
N LEU A 125 18.17 0.50 -11.10
CA LEU A 125 16.78 0.71 -11.54
C LEU A 125 15.81 -0.16 -10.73
N LEU A 126 16.10 -1.45 -10.56
CA LEU A 126 15.28 -2.38 -9.78
C LEU A 126 15.13 -1.90 -8.33
N VAL A 127 16.23 -1.48 -7.67
CA VAL A 127 16.19 -0.94 -6.30
C VAL A 127 15.32 0.31 -6.23
N GLY A 128 15.51 1.25 -7.15
CA GLY A 128 14.68 2.46 -7.24
C GLY A 128 13.19 2.14 -7.44
N GLY A 129 12.89 1.19 -8.32
CA GLY A 129 11.55 0.72 -8.63
C GLY A 129 10.87 0.06 -7.43
N VAL A 130 11.56 -0.85 -6.73
CA VAL A 130 11.03 -1.52 -5.52
C VAL A 130 10.73 -0.51 -4.41
N LEU A 131 11.62 0.46 -4.19
CA LEU A 131 11.39 1.53 -3.22
C LEU A 131 10.15 2.37 -3.57
N LEU A 132 9.99 2.72 -4.85
CA LEU A 132 8.84 3.45 -5.36
C LEU A 132 7.53 2.66 -5.23
N LEU A 133 7.48 1.47 -5.81
CA LEU A 133 6.27 0.65 -5.93
C LEU A 133 5.78 0.11 -4.58
N SER A 134 6.66 -0.03 -3.58
CA SER A 134 6.25 -0.43 -2.22
C SER A 134 5.57 0.71 -1.42
N SER A 135 5.52 1.93 -1.93
CA SER A 135 5.02 3.10 -1.18
C SER A 135 3.54 3.02 -0.77
N PRO A 136 2.58 2.62 -1.64
CA PRO A 136 1.18 2.51 -1.23
C PRO A 136 0.99 1.50 -0.10
N PHE A 137 1.73 0.37 -0.13
CA PHE A 137 1.72 -0.61 0.94
C PHE A 137 2.23 -0.01 2.25
N ARG A 138 3.40 0.63 2.24
CA ARG A 138 3.97 1.32 3.42
C ARG A 138 3.03 2.40 3.96
N SER A 139 2.30 3.10 3.09
CA SER A 139 1.30 4.11 3.43
C SER A 139 0.11 3.51 4.19
N VAL A 140 -0.40 2.35 3.73
CA VAL A 140 -1.47 1.60 4.41
C VAL A 140 -1.00 1.07 5.76
N SER A 141 0.17 0.41 5.82
CA SER A 141 0.71 -0.16 7.07
C SER A 141 0.94 0.88 8.17
N ARG A 142 1.17 2.14 7.82
CA ARG A 142 1.31 3.24 8.80
C ARG A 142 -0.02 3.78 9.32
N ARG A 143 -1.15 3.46 8.68
CA ARG A 143 -2.50 3.81 9.14
C ARG A 143 -3.15 2.70 9.93
N SER A 144 -2.86 1.46 9.55
CA SER A 144 -3.18 0.29 10.33
C SER A 144 -2.23 0.28 11.53
N GLU A 145 -2.61 0.90 12.64
CA GLU A 145 -2.10 0.40 13.92
C GLU A 145 -2.33 -1.12 13.95
N PRO A 146 -1.46 -1.92 14.61
CA PRO A 146 -1.65 -3.35 14.72
C PRO A 146 -2.88 -3.64 15.58
N ARG A 147 -4.08 -3.46 15.01
CA ARG A 147 -5.24 -4.28 15.35
C ARG A 147 -5.03 -5.61 14.66
N ILE A 148 -4.07 -6.37 15.18
CA ILE A 148 -4.26 -7.81 15.23
C ILE A 148 -5.28 -8.04 16.36
N ALA A 149 -6.48 -7.49 16.19
CA ALA A 149 -7.66 -8.21 16.64
C ALA A 149 -7.71 -9.36 15.65
N LEU A 150 -7.03 -10.45 15.99
CA LEU A 150 -7.40 -11.75 15.49
C LEU A 150 -8.91 -11.82 15.75
N ALA A 151 -9.71 -11.54 14.73
CA ALA A 151 -11.15 -11.59 14.81
C ALA A 151 -11.50 -13.07 14.87
N TRP A 152 -11.18 -13.68 16.01
CA TRP A 152 -11.76 -14.93 16.43
C TRP A 152 -13.25 -14.64 16.58
N PRO A 153 -14.15 -15.26 15.81
CA PRO A 153 -15.56 -14.90 15.81
C PRO A 153 -16.30 -15.16 17.14
N ALA A 154 -15.63 -15.60 18.20
CA ALA A 154 -16.27 -16.13 19.40
C ALA A 154 -16.00 -15.39 20.71
N VAL A 155 -15.25 -14.28 20.73
CA VAL A 155 -15.10 -13.50 21.97
C VAL A 155 -15.63 -12.10 21.76
N LYS A 156 -16.91 -11.90 22.08
CA LYS A 156 -17.41 -10.59 22.49
C LYS A 156 -17.00 -10.40 23.94
N VAL A 157 -16.06 -9.50 24.19
CA VAL A 157 -15.91 -8.90 25.53
C VAL A 157 -17.09 -7.94 25.65
N ASP A 158 -18.03 -8.24 26.53
CA ASP A 158 -19.13 -7.34 26.84
C ASP A 158 -18.68 -6.43 27.98
N ASP A 159 -18.55 -5.13 27.69
CA ASP A 159 -18.18 -4.10 28.67
C ASP A 159 -19.40 -3.50 29.38
N SER A 160 -20.58 -4.17 29.32
CA SER A 160 -21.75 -3.77 30.11
C SER A 160 -21.69 -4.36 31.54
N GLY A 161 -20.90 -3.72 32.41
CA GLY A 161 -20.79 -4.13 33.80
C GLY A 161 -20.37 -2.98 34.70
N ASP A 162 -21.37 -2.35 35.28
CA ASP A 162 -21.32 -1.29 36.29
C ASP A 162 -20.47 -1.67 37.53
N SER A 163 -19.56 -0.77 37.91
CA SER A 163 -19.01 -0.53 39.25
C SER A 163 -18.10 -1.56 39.98
N PRO A 164 -17.25 -1.09 40.92
CA PRO A 164 -15.95 -1.68 41.22
C PRO A 164 -15.93 -2.57 42.47
N GLY A 165 -15.24 -3.71 42.39
CA GLY A 165 -14.81 -4.48 43.56
C GLY A 165 -14.93 -5.98 43.35
N GLY A 166 -13.81 -6.71 43.54
CA GLY A 166 -13.86 -8.16 43.72
C GLY A 166 -12.90 -8.95 42.84
N LEU A 167 -11.80 -9.35 43.47
CA LEU A 167 -10.84 -10.40 43.15
C LEU A 167 -11.36 -11.61 42.33
N LEU A 168 -10.52 -11.98 41.34
CA LEU A 168 -10.38 -13.28 40.65
C LEU A 168 -11.49 -13.72 39.66
N PRO A 169 -11.15 -13.98 38.38
CA PRO A 169 -12.09 -14.56 37.43
C PRO A 169 -12.29 -16.05 37.72
N GLN A 170 -13.45 -16.41 38.25
CA GLN A 170 -13.90 -17.81 38.34
C GLN A 170 -14.48 -18.23 36.99
N LEU A 171 -13.74 -19.08 36.27
CA LEU A 171 -14.16 -19.69 35.02
C LEU A 171 -15.19 -20.81 35.31
N ARG A 172 -16.49 -20.55 35.14
CA ARG A 172 -17.53 -21.60 35.17
C ARG A 172 -17.82 -22.09 33.75
N LEU A 173 -17.32 -23.27 33.40
CA LEU A 173 -17.82 -24.02 32.23
C LEU A 173 -19.14 -24.70 32.59
N GLY A 174 -20.24 -24.26 31.98
CA GLY A 174 -21.52 -24.95 32.02
C GLY A 174 -21.66 -25.90 30.82
N VAL A 175 -21.70 -27.21 31.07
CA VAL A 175 -22.12 -28.22 30.08
C VAL A 175 -23.65 -28.26 30.07
N ARG A 176 -24.27 -27.99 28.92
CA ARG A 176 -25.74 -28.06 28.75
C ARG A 176 -26.11 -29.44 28.19
N GLY A 177 -26.77 -30.26 28.99
CA GLY A 177 -27.40 -31.52 28.54
C GLY A 177 -28.75 -31.27 27.84
N PRO A 178 -29.23 -32.20 26.98
CA PRO A 178 -30.47 -32.01 26.22
C PRO A 178 -31.69 -32.62 26.93
N GLY A 179 -32.83 -31.92 26.84
CA GLY A 179 -34.16 -32.49 27.03
C GLY A 179 -34.91 -32.02 28.29
N GLY A 180 -36.21 -31.74 28.11
CA GLY A 180 -37.17 -31.68 29.22
C GLY A 180 -38.14 -30.50 29.14
N ALA A 181 -39.42 -30.80 28.98
CA ALA A 181 -40.54 -29.91 28.68
C ALA A 181 -41.27 -29.38 29.94
N ALA A 182 -42.44 -28.77 29.68
CA ALA A 182 -43.49 -28.25 30.59
C ALA A 182 -43.18 -26.87 31.18
N GLY A 183 -43.94 -25.81 30.90
CA GLY A 183 -45.40 -25.60 31.10
C GLY A 183 -45.50 -24.35 31.99
N ALA A 184 -46.53 -23.53 32.11
CA ALA A 184 -47.82 -23.26 31.50
C ALA A 184 -48.22 -21.87 32.08
N ASP A 185 -49.22 -21.21 31.49
CA ASP A 185 -50.11 -20.20 32.13
C ASP A 185 -49.50 -18.81 32.44
N GLU A 186 -50.13 -17.63 32.29
CA GLU A 186 -51.50 -17.18 32.00
C GLU A 186 -51.45 -15.67 31.61
N HIS A 187 -52.44 -15.19 30.85
CA HIS A 187 -52.75 -13.78 30.52
C HIS A 187 -53.61 -13.12 31.65
N PRO A 188 -54.19 -11.90 31.52
CA PRO A 188 -53.70 -10.55 31.21
C PRO A 188 -54.18 -9.50 32.26
N GLY A 189 -53.76 -8.24 32.19
CA GLY A 189 -54.37 -7.17 33.01
C GLY A 189 -53.89 -5.77 32.65
N GLY A 190 -54.78 -4.96 32.07
CA GLY A 190 -54.55 -3.53 31.78
C GLY A 190 -55.06 -2.60 32.87
N CYS A 191 -54.58 -1.34 32.86
CA CYS A 191 -55.21 -0.13 33.42
C CYS A 191 -54.37 1.08 32.96
N ALA A 192 -54.83 1.88 31.98
CA ALA A 192 -55.63 3.10 32.10
C ALA A 192 -54.90 4.38 32.59
N ARG A 193 -54.82 5.36 31.66
CA ARG A 193 -54.93 6.84 31.77
C ARG A 193 -54.59 7.53 33.10
N THR A 194 -53.77 8.59 33.01
CA THR A 194 -54.19 10.01 32.87
C THR A 194 -53.06 10.82 32.26
#